data_AF-A0A7S3Y7B0-F1
#
_entry.id   AF-A0A7S3Y7B0-F1
#
_cell.length_a   1.000
_cell.length_b   1.000
_cell.length_c   1.000
_cell.angle_alpha   90.00
_cell.angle_beta   90.00
_cell.angle_gamma   90.00
#
_symmetry.space_group_name_H-M   'P 1'
#
loop_
_entity.id
_entity.type
_entity.pdbx_description
1 polymer ?
#
loop_
_entity_poly.entity_id
_entity_poly.type
_entity_poly.pdbx_seq_one_letter_code
_entity_poly.pdbx_strand_id
1 'polypeptide(L)'
;NRLVIGENFMIEQYIKHQGTKWATSRAFDPNSLIWMSTAMDNFTLEEVVPETGEVSLEYGMRHITQPALVIGVQTDVLFPCWQQREIAQVLRKIGNNRVSYYELDSIFGHDTFLLNTVAVGGAVKGHLEQEPNGASHLHMDAARSASILLGALWNREFSVESMERLFYALDARNLGRVSIDEVSSLLYLVVLRMGEYCDNMTLEEIVRYIKSQDKDNDGMLTKDEFLSLELSRVCSRIEG
;
A
#
# COMPACT_ATOMS: atom_id res chain seq x y z
N ASN A 1 20.46 -24.71 39.48
CA ASN A 1 20.13 -24.25 38.11
C ASN A 1 19.31 -22.98 38.16
N ARG A 2 19.98 -21.82 38.14
CA ARG A 2 19.31 -20.54 37.81
C ARG A 2 19.24 -20.49 36.28
N LEU A 3 18.03 -20.53 35.72
CA LEU A 3 17.82 -20.20 34.31
C LEU A 3 18.24 -18.74 34.13
N VAL A 4 19.36 -18.51 33.46
CA VAL A 4 19.72 -17.17 32.97
C VAL A 4 18.76 -16.89 31.83
N ILE A 5 17.81 -15.99 32.05
CA ILE A 5 17.05 -15.37 30.95
C ILE A 5 18.06 -14.46 30.24
N GLY A 6 18.75 -15.02 29.25
CA GLY A 6 19.70 -14.32 28.40
C GLY A 6 19.18 -14.27 26.97
N GLU A 7 19.56 -13.23 26.23
CA GLU A 7 19.24 -12.94 24.82
C GLU A 7 19.77 -14.02 23.86
N ASN A 8 19.23 -15.22 23.96
CA ASN A 8 19.72 -16.39 23.23
C ASN A 8 19.10 -16.49 21.84
N PHE A 9 18.03 -15.74 21.56
CA PHE A 9 17.38 -15.72 20.27
C PHE A 9 17.53 -14.36 19.57
N MET A 10 17.75 -14.38 18.25
CA MET A 10 17.88 -13.18 17.43
C MET A 10 16.66 -12.24 17.53
N ILE A 11 15.46 -12.81 17.69
CA ILE A 11 14.24 -12.01 17.85
C ILE A 11 14.24 -11.19 19.15
N GLU A 12 14.78 -11.71 20.24
CA GLU A 12 14.87 -11.00 21.52
C GLU A 12 15.83 -9.82 21.42
N GLN A 13 16.98 -10.02 20.76
CA GLN A 13 17.96 -8.97 20.49
C GLN A 13 17.36 -7.87 19.60
N TYR A 14 16.61 -8.26 18.56
CA TYR A 14 15.92 -7.30 17.69
C TYR A 14 14.91 -6.45 18.47
N ILE A 15 14.01 -7.08 19.24
CA ILE A 15 13.00 -6.37 20.03
C ILE A 15 13.66 -5.43 21.03
N LYS A 16 14.70 -5.89 21.73
CA LYS A 16 15.45 -5.06 22.68
C LYS A 16 16.14 -3.88 21.99
N HIS A 17 16.75 -4.10 20.84
CA HIS A 17 17.39 -3.04 20.07
C HIS A 17 16.38 -1.98 19.64
N GLN A 18 15.24 -2.39 19.04
CA GLN A 18 14.20 -1.45 18.61
C GLN A 18 13.59 -0.70 19.80
N GLY A 19 13.28 -1.40 20.90
CA GLY A 19 12.76 -0.79 22.12
C GLY A 19 13.72 0.20 22.76
N THR A 20 15.02 -0.14 22.83
CA THR A 20 16.05 0.77 23.36
C THR A 20 16.21 1.98 22.46
N LYS A 21 16.25 1.79 21.14
CA LYS A 21 16.31 2.88 20.17
C LYS A 21 15.12 3.81 20.33
N TRP A 22 13.91 3.28 20.42
CA TRP A 22 12.69 4.07 20.62
C TRP A 22 12.76 4.87 21.93
N ALA A 23 13.06 4.21 23.05
CA ALA A 23 13.13 4.84 24.37
C ALA A 23 14.24 5.90 24.49
N THR A 24 15.35 5.75 23.74
CA THR A 24 16.51 6.67 23.79
C THR A 24 16.52 7.72 22.67
N SER A 25 15.63 7.59 21.67
CA SER A 25 15.54 8.49 20.51
C SER A 25 15.21 9.96 20.85
N ARG A 26 14.80 10.25 22.10
CA ARG A 26 14.18 11.51 22.55
C ARG A 26 12.94 11.93 21.75
N ALA A 27 12.41 11.07 20.89
CA ALA A 27 11.24 11.35 20.07
C ALA A 27 9.91 11.21 20.84
N PHE A 28 9.91 10.50 21.98
CA PHE A 28 8.73 10.27 22.79
C PHE A 28 8.98 10.55 24.27
N ASP A 29 8.01 11.20 24.89
CA ASP A 29 7.91 11.38 26.34
C ASP A 29 7.02 10.28 26.95
N PRO A 30 7.44 9.62 28.05
CA PRO A 30 6.67 8.54 28.66
C PRO A 30 5.27 8.94 29.13
N ASN A 31 5.09 10.15 29.64
CA ASN A 31 3.76 10.60 30.10
C ASN A 31 2.80 10.76 28.91
N SER A 32 3.32 11.26 27.79
CA SER A 32 2.57 11.39 26.54
C SER A 32 2.07 10.02 26.05
N LEU A 33 2.90 8.97 26.14
CA LEU A 33 2.50 7.61 25.77
C LEU A 33 1.32 7.11 26.63
N ILE A 34 1.38 7.31 27.95
CA ILE A 34 0.31 6.90 28.86
C ILE A 34 -1.01 7.57 28.49
N TRP A 35 -0.98 8.87 28.22
CA TRP A 35 -2.18 9.61 27.84
C TRP A 35 -2.74 9.18 26.49
N MET A 36 -1.89 8.97 25.48
CA MET A 36 -2.35 8.47 24.18
C MET A 36 -2.95 7.07 24.29
N SER A 37 -2.28 6.14 24.98
CA SER A 37 -2.79 4.79 25.20
C SER A 37 -4.14 4.81 25.94
N THR A 38 -4.25 5.62 27.00
CA THR A 38 -5.48 5.76 27.78
C THR A 38 -6.61 6.37 26.96
N ALA A 39 -6.30 7.33 26.08
CA ALA A 39 -7.29 7.91 25.18
C ALA A 39 -7.77 6.89 24.13
N MET A 40 -6.87 6.06 23.60
CA MET A 40 -7.21 4.99 22.65
C MET A 40 -8.12 3.94 23.29
N ASP A 41 -7.80 3.48 24.51
CA ASP A 41 -8.59 2.45 25.21
C ASP A 41 -9.99 2.93 25.62
N ASN A 42 -10.14 4.23 25.92
CA ASN A 42 -11.41 4.83 26.34
C ASN A 42 -12.24 5.37 25.16
N PHE A 43 -11.75 5.28 23.93
CA PHE A 43 -12.43 5.83 22.77
C PHE A 43 -13.65 4.98 22.40
N THR A 44 -14.80 5.64 22.23
CA THR A 44 -15.99 5.04 21.62
C THR A 44 -16.68 6.05 20.69
N LEU A 45 -17.21 5.54 19.59
CA LEU A 45 -18.09 6.30 18.68
C LEU A 45 -19.57 6.03 18.96
N GLU A 46 -19.89 5.15 19.89
CA GLU A 46 -21.28 4.85 20.22
C GLU A 46 -21.88 5.98 21.04
N GLU A 47 -23.12 6.37 20.69
CA GLU A 47 -23.87 7.37 21.44
C GLU A 47 -25.20 6.78 21.93
N VAL A 48 -25.73 7.35 23.01
CA VAL A 48 -27.06 7.00 23.52
C VAL A 48 -28.12 7.63 22.63
N VAL A 49 -29.01 6.79 22.10
CA VAL A 49 -30.19 7.21 21.34
C VAL A 49 -31.20 7.85 22.29
N PRO A 50 -31.57 9.14 22.15
CA PRO A 50 -32.46 9.84 23.09
C PRO A 50 -33.85 9.20 23.24
N GLU A 51 -34.37 8.61 22.18
CA GLU A 51 -35.72 8.04 22.14
C GLU A 51 -35.82 6.68 22.85
N THR A 52 -34.78 5.86 22.77
CA THR A 52 -34.79 4.48 23.31
C THR A 52 -33.92 4.33 24.56
N GLY A 53 -32.92 5.21 24.74
CA GLY A 53 -31.89 5.09 25.78
C GLY A 53 -30.83 4.04 25.48
N GLU A 54 -30.84 3.43 24.29
CA GLU A 54 -29.87 2.39 23.90
C GLU A 54 -28.57 3.02 23.36
N VAL A 55 -27.44 2.34 23.57
CA VAL A 55 -26.15 2.71 23.00
C VAL A 55 -26.06 2.18 21.57
N SER A 56 -25.75 3.03 20.60
CA SER A 56 -25.72 2.66 19.18
C SER A 56 -24.57 3.33 18.43
N LEU A 57 -23.78 2.50 17.75
CA LEU A 57 -22.74 2.95 16.82
C LEU A 57 -23.34 3.65 15.60
N GLU A 58 -24.46 3.15 15.07
CA GLU A 58 -25.18 3.78 13.94
C GLU A 58 -25.63 5.20 14.31
N TYR A 59 -26.15 5.37 15.53
CA TYR A 59 -26.54 6.69 16.01
C TYR A 59 -25.34 7.62 16.15
N GLY A 60 -24.26 7.20 16.81
CA GLY A 60 -23.10 8.08 17.01
C GLY A 60 -22.36 8.44 15.72
N MET A 61 -22.38 7.56 14.71
CA MET A 61 -21.77 7.82 13.40
C MET A 61 -22.67 8.60 12.43
N ARG A 62 -23.94 8.90 12.78
CA ARG A 62 -24.96 9.47 11.88
C ARG A 62 -24.56 10.76 11.15
N HIS A 63 -23.62 11.51 11.70
CA HIS A 63 -23.17 12.78 11.14
C HIS A 63 -22.08 12.65 10.06
N ILE A 64 -21.54 11.44 9.84
CA ILE A 64 -20.49 11.18 8.84
C ILE A 64 -21.11 10.98 7.46
N THR A 65 -21.10 12.04 6.65
CA THR A 65 -21.77 12.10 5.33
C THR A 65 -20.81 12.28 4.15
N GLN A 66 -19.53 12.54 4.45
CA GLN A 66 -18.46 12.66 3.48
C GLN A 66 -18.19 11.31 2.79
N PRO A 67 -17.70 11.30 1.53
CA PRO A 67 -17.13 10.09 0.95
C PRO A 67 -16.09 9.48 1.91
N ALA A 68 -16.14 8.17 2.10
CA ALA A 68 -15.27 7.47 3.04
C ALA A 68 -14.58 6.28 2.36
N LEU A 69 -13.29 6.17 2.58
CA LEU A 69 -12.49 4.98 2.27
C LEU A 69 -12.18 4.27 3.59
N VAL A 70 -12.54 2.99 3.66
CA VAL A 70 -12.22 2.13 4.79
C VAL A 70 -11.31 1.00 4.31
N ILE A 71 -10.15 0.86 4.94
CA ILE A 71 -9.17 -0.18 4.60
C ILE A 71 -8.97 -1.06 5.83
N GLY A 72 -9.19 -2.36 5.68
CA GLY A 72 -8.83 -3.37 6.68
C GLY A 72 -7.67 -4.23 6.21
N VAL A 73 -6.95 -4.85 7.14
CA VAL A 73 -5.87 -5.81 6.84
C VAL A 73 -6.21 -7.13 7.49
N GLN A 74 -6.19 -8.22 6.71
CA GLN A 74 -6.68 -9.53 7.17
C GLN A 74 -5.87 -10.10 8.36
N THR A 75 -4.58 -9.77 8.41
CA THR A 75 -3.63 -10.24 9.43
C THR A 75 -3.45 -9.26 10.59
N ASP A 76 -4.19 -8.14 10.61
CA ASP A 76 -4.14 -7.22 11.76
C ASP A 76 -4.73 -7.90 13.00
N VAL A 77 -3.94 -7.96 14.06
CA VAL A 77 -4.32 -8.54 15.35
C VAL A 77 -4.68 -7.47 16.39
N LEU A 78 -4.29 -6.21 16.17
CA LEU A 78 -4.56 -5.09 17.08
C LEU A 78 -5.94 -4.48 16.78
N PHE A 79 -6.23 -4.25 15.50
CA PHE A 79 -7.51 -3.78 15.01
C PHE A 79 -8.03 -4.72 13.92
N PRO A 80 -8.59 -5.88 14.31
CA PRO A 80 -8.91 -6.94 13.36
C PRO A 80 -9.85 -6.48 12.24
N CYS A 81 -9.64 -7.02 11.03
CA CYS A 81 -10.34 -6.62 9.80
C CYS A 81 -11.87 -6.49 9.91
N TRP A 82 -12.51 -7.26 10.80
CA TRP A 82 -13.95 -7.21 11.03
C TRP A 82 -14.41 -5.87 11.63
N GLN A 83 -13.58 -5.18 12.42
CA GLN A 83 -13.88 -3.84 12.95
C GLN A 83 -13.95 -2.81 11.82
N GLN A 84 -13.02 -2.88 10.85
CA GLN A 84 -13.09 -1.99 9.68
C GLN A 84 -14.29 -2.33 8.79
N ARG A 85 -14.64 -3.62 8.68
CA ARG A 85 -15.86 -4.04 7.98
C ARG A 85 -17.12 -3.48 8.65
N GLU A 86 -17.18 -3.50 9.98
CA GLU A 86 -18.27 -2.92 10.77
C GLU A 86 -18.41 -1.42 10.52
N ILE A 87 -17.32 -0.66 10.57
CA ILE A 87 -17.31 0.78 10.23
C ILE A 87 -17.91 1.02 8.84
N ALA A 88 -17.44 0.28 7.83
CA ALA A 88 -17.94 0.44 6.47
C ALA A 88 -19.43 0.08 6.33
N GLN A 89 -19.89 -0.95 7.04
CA GLN A 89 -21.30 -1.35 7.05
C GLN A 89 -22.18 -0.31 7.74
N VAL A 90 -21.76 0.19 8.91
CA VAL A 90 -22.50 1.22 9.65
C VAL A 90 -22.63 2.49 8.82
N LEU A 91 -21.54 2.98 8.22
CA LEU A 91 -21.58 4.16 7.35
C LEU A 91 -22.59 4.00 6.20
N ARG A 92 -22.66 2.82 5.58
CA ARG A 92 -23.64 2.54 4.53
C ARG A 92 -25.07 2.51 5.07
N LYS A 93 -25.29 1.87 6.22
CA LYS A 93 -26.62 1.76 6.86
C LYS A 93 -27.21 3.12 7.24
N ILE A 94 -26.38 4.05 7.70
CA ILE A 94 -26.81 5.42 8.05
C ILE A 94 -27.06 6.30 6.81
N GLY A 95 -26.98 5.73 5.60
CA GLY A 95 -27.33 6.41 4.34
C GLY A 95 -26.13 6.99 3.57
N ASN A 96 -24.89 6.68 3.95
CA ASN A 96 -23.72 7.10 3.17
C ASN A 96 -23.46 6.12 2.02
N ASN A 97 -23.92 6.50 0.81
CA ASN A 97 -23.75 5.68 -0.39
C ASN A 97 -22.35 5.79 -1.03
N ARG A 98 -21.45 6.62 -0.48
CA ARG A 98 -20.11 6.89 -1.03
C ARG A 98 -19.01 6.27 -0.16
N VAL A 99 -19.21 5.01 0.22
CA VAL A 99 -18.31 4.26 1.10
C VAL A 99 -17.60 3.15 0.33
N SER A 100 -16.31 3.32 0.10
CA SER A 100 -15.43 2.29 -0.46
C SER A 100 -14.79 1.48 0.66
N TYR A 101 -14.72 0.16 0.50
CA TYR A 101 -14.12 -0.74 1.47
C TYR A 101 -13.17 -1.72 0.79
N TYR A 102 -11.94 -1.84 1.29
CA TYR A 102 -10.94 -2.79 0.81
C TYR A 102 -10.35 -3.58 1.96
N GLU A 103 -10.12 -4.87 1.70
CA GLU A 103 -9.37 -5.75 2.59
C GLU A 103 -8.04 -6.09 1.93
N LEU A 104 -6.95 -5.75 2.59
CA LEU A 104 -5.60 -6.05 2.13
C LEU A 104 -5.14 -7.37 2.75
N ASP A 105 -4.53 -8.21 1.92
CA ASP A 105 -3.74 -9.35 2.35
C ASP A 105 -2.27 -8.92 2.43
N SER A 106 -1.69 -9.03 3.63
CA SER A 106 -0.35 -8.54 3.93
C SER A 106 0.21 -9.30 5.11
N ILE A 107 1.51 -9.57 5.14
CA ILE A 107 2.17 -10.24 6.27
C ILE A 107 2.54 -9.27 7.40
N PHE A 108 2.43 -7.96 7.16
CA PHE A 108 2.86 -6.94 8.12
C PHE A 108 1.83 -6.62 9.20
N GLY A 109 0.63 -7.23 9.14
CA GLY A 109 -0.44 -6.98 10.10
C GLY A 109 -0.82 -5.50 10.15
N HIS A 110 -0.92 -4.95 11.35
CA HIS A 110 -1.25 -3.55 11.58
C HIS A 110 -0.33 -2.59 10.81
N ASP A 111 0.97 -2.85 10.77
CA ASP A 111 1.95 -1.95 10.15
C ASP A 111 1.85 -1.89 8.61
N THR A 112 0.93 -2.64 8.00
CA THR A 112 0.69 -2.64 6.55
C THR A 112 0.42 -1.24 6.00
N PHE A 113 -0.29 -0.37 6.74
CA PHE A 113 -0.56 1.00 6.25
C PHE A 113 0.69 1.88 6.17
N LEU A 114 1.77 1.52 6.88
CA LEU A 114 3.07 2.21 6.82
C LEU A 114 4.02 1.54 5.84
N LEU A 115 3.98 0.21 5.74
CA LEU A 115 4.98 -0.58 5.01
C LEU A 115 4.55 -0.95 3.59
N ASN A 116 3.28 -1.24 3.35
CA ASN A 116 2.75 -1.58 2.03
C ASN A 116 2.18 -0.33 1.33
N THR A 117 3.07 0.63 1.09
CA THR A 117 2.73 1.94 0.50
C THR A 117 2.11 1.81 -0.90
N VAL A 118 2.43 0.76 -1.65
CA VAL A 118 1.87 0.51 -2.99
C VAL A 118 0.39 0.14 -2.89
N ALA A 119 0.04 -0.86 -2.07
CA ALA A 119 -1.34 -1.30 -1.97
C ALA A 119 -2.23 -0.24 -1.32
N VAL A 120 -1.75 0.35 -0.22
CA VAL A 120 -2.48 1.39 0.51
C VAL A 120 -2.56 2.67 -0.32
N GLY A 121 -1.46 3.06 -0.96
CA GLY A 121 -1.39 4.24 -1.81
C GLY A 121 -2.32 4.14 -3.02
N GLY A 122 -2.43 2.97 -3.65
CA GLY A 122 -3.38 2.74 -4.74
C GLY A 122 -4.83 2.97 -4.30
N ALA A 123 -5.23 2.38 -3.16
CA ALA A 123 -6.57 2.57 -2.59
C ALA A 123 -6.86 4.04 -2.25
N VAL A 124 -5.92 4.71 -1.60
CA VAL A 124 -6.03 6.14 -1.21
C VAL A 124 -6.12 7.03 -2.44
N LYS A 125 -5.24 6.83 -3.44
CA LYS A 125 -5.22 7.59 -4.69
C LYS A 125 -6.56 7.52 -5.41
N GLY A 126 -7.08 6.31 -5.66
CA GLY A 126 -8.36 6.17 -6.37
C GLY A 126 -9.57 6.71 -5.59
N HIS A 127 -9.50 6.78 -4.25
CA HIS A 127 -10.54 7.46 -3.47
C HIS A 127 -10.47 8.98 -3.59
N LEU A 128 -9.27 9.57 -3.48
CA LEU A 128 -9.08 11.03 -3.55
C LEU A 128 -9.39 11.58 -4.95
N GLU A 129 -9.12 10.81 -6.00
CA GLU A 129 -9.39 11.20 -7.39
C GLU A 129 -10.86 11.02 -7.81
N GLN A 130 -11.75 10.63 -6.88
CA GLN A 130 -13.20 10.47 -7.09
C GLN A 130 -13.59 9.55 -8.25
N GLU A 131 -12.89 8.44 -8.42
CA GLU A 131 -13.26 7.43 -9.39
C GLU A 131 -14.58 6.75 -8.95
N PRO A 132 -15.61 6.64 -9.82
CA PRO A 132 -16.97 6.21 -9.45
C PRO A 132 -17.08 4.85 -8.73
N ASN A 133 -16.03 4.02 -8.74
CA ASN A 133 -16.01 2.67 -8.17
C ASN A 133 -14.81 2.39 -7.24
N GLY A 134 -14.11 3.45 -6.76
CA GLY A 134 -12.84 3.31 -6.04
C GLY A 134 -11.75 2.65 -6.90
N ALA A 135 -10.53 2.59 -6.40
CA ALA A 135 -9.33 2.04 -7.07
C ALA A 135 -9.38 0.53 -7.42
N SER A 136 -10.57 -0.09 -7.51
CA SER A 136 -10.73 -1.51 -7.81
C SER A 136 -10.16 -1.87 -9.19
N HIS A 137 -10.33 -0.98 -10.18
CA HIS A 137 -9.66 -1.08 -11.48
C HIS A 137 -8.16 -0.81 -11.36
N LEU A 138 -7.69 0.16 -10.56
CA LEU A 138 -6.24 0.40 -10.40
C LEU A 138 -5.49 -0.80 -9.80
N HIS A 139 -6.08 -1.56 -8.88
CA HIS A 139 -5.48 -2.82 -8.40
C HIS A 139 -5.52 -3.91 -9.47
N MET A 140 -6.61 -4.02 -10.24
CA MET A 140 -6.67 -4.93 -11.38
C MET A 140 -5.74 -4.52 -12.52
N ASP A 141 -5.50 -3.23 -12.73
CA ASP A 141 -4.71 -2.65 -13.81
C ASP A 141 -3.23 -2.66 -13.44
N ALA A 142 -2.86 -2.40 -12.18
CA ALA A 142 -1.51 -2.62 -11.68
C ALA A 142 -1.18 -4.12 -11.59
N ALA A 143 -2.11 -4.98 -11.15
CA ALA A 143 -1.91 -6.43 -11.15
C ALA A 143 -1.90 -7.02 -12.58
N ARG A 144 -2.71 -6.49 -13.50
CA ARG A 144 -2.71 -6.85 -14.92
C ARG A 144 -1.42 -6.36 -15.58
N SER A 145 -1.01 -5.12 -15.35
CA SER A 145 0.26 -4.57 -15.82
C SER A 145 1.44 -5.35 -15.26
N ALA A 146 1.41 -5.71 -13.99
CA ALA A 146 2.45 -6.53 -13.36
C ALA A 146 2.43 -7.96 -13.91
N SER A 147 1.25 -8.54 -14.18
CA SER A 147 1.12 -9.87 -14.82
C SER A 147 1.62 -9.86 -16.26
N ILE A 148 1.37 -8.78 -17.02
CA ILE A 148 1.87 -8.59 -18.38
C ILE A 148 3.39 -8.40 -18.33
N LEU A 149 3.92 -7.57 -17.43
CA LEU A 149 5.36 -7.36 -17.24
C LEU A 149 6.04 -8.68 -16.86
N LEU A 150 5.50 -9.39 -15.87
CA LEU A 150 6.01 -10.68 -15.40
C LEU A 150 5.98 -11.72 -16.53
N GLY A 151 4.91 -11.77 -17.33
CA GLY A 151 4.83 -12.65 -18.50
C GLY A 151 5.85 -12.29 -19.58
N ALA A 152 6.04 -11.01 -19.88
CA ALA A 152 7.03 -10.54 -20.85
C ALA A 152 8.47 -10.80 -20.39
N LEU A 153 8.76 -10.57 -19.11
CA LEU A 153 10.05 -10.86 -18.47
C LEU A 153 10.34 -12.36 -18.42
N TRP A 154 9.34 -13.18 -18.07
CA TRP A 154 9.47 -14.64 -17.98
C TRP A 154 9.64 -15.31 -19.34
N ASN A 155 8.85 -14.92 -20.34
CA ASN A 155 8.90 -15.48 -21.68
C ASN A 155 9.99 -14.86 -22.58
N ARG A 156 10.74 -13.87 -22.07
CA ARG A 156 11.78 -13.11 -22.80
C ARG A 156 11.28 -12.42 -24.08
N GLU A 157 9.99 -12.18 -24.21
CA GLU A 157 9.38 -11.52 -25.36
C GLU A 157 9.18 -10.03 -25.08
N PHE A 158 10.28 -9.28 -25.06
CA PHE A 158 10.26 -7.80 -25.07
C PHE A 158 10.01 -7.26 -26.48
N SER A 159 9.01 -7.80 -27.17
CA SER A 159 8.59 -7.22 -28.44
C SER A 159 8.03 -5.82 -28.20
N VAL A 160 8.13 -4.95 -29.23
CA VAL A 160 7.52 -3.61 -29.20
C VAL A 160 6.03 -3.72 -28.84
N GLU A 161 5.34 -4.73 -29.36
CA GLU A 161 3.93 -4.99 -29.09
C GLU A 161 3.65 -5.30 -27.60
N SER A 162 4.52 -6.07 -26.93
CA SER A 162 4.40 -6.33 -25.49
C SER A 162 4.60 -5.07 -24.66
N MET A 163 5.57 -4.23 -25.01
CA MET A 163 5.84 -2.95 -24.34
C MET A 163 4.71 -1.94 -24.57
N GLU A 164 4.12 -1.91 -25.77
CA GLU A 164 2.94 -1.10 -26.05
C GLU A 164 1.73 -1.55 -25.23
N ARG A 165 1.46 -2.86 -25.16
CA ARG A 165 0.38 -3.41 -24.31
C ARG A 165 0.58 -3.02 -22.85
N LEU A 166 1.82 -3.00 -22.38
CA LEU A 166 2.13 -2.61 -21.02
C LEU A 166 1.96 -1.11 -20.79
N PHE A 167 2.38 -0.27 -21.74
CA PHE A 167 2.13 1.17 -21.71
C PHE A 167 0.63 1.46 -21.60
N TYR A 168 -0.19 0.85 -22.45
CA TYR A 168 -1.65 1.04 -22.40
C TYR A 168 -2.29 0.47 -21.13
N ALA A 169 -1.71 -0.57 -20.52
CA ALA A 169 -2.18 -1.10 -19.25
C ALA A 169 -1.86 -0.16 -18.07
N LEU A 170 -0.74 0.59 -18.15
CA LEU A 170 -0.37 1.61 -17.17
C LEU A 170 -1.09 2.94 -17.40
N ASP A 171 -1.32 3.32 -18.66
CA ASP A 171 -2.12 4.49 -19.05
C ASP A 171 -3.63 4.19 -18.98
N ALA A 172 -4.10 3.77 -17.79
CA ALA A 172 -5.50 3.43 -17.56
C ALA A 172 -6.46 4.61 -17.84
N ARG A 173 -5.93 5.84 -17.86
CA ARG A 173 -6.67 7.08 -18.12
C ARG A 173 -6.64 7.54 -19.58
N ASN A 174 -5.93 6.82 -20.45
CA ASN A 174 -5.75 7.15 -21.86
C ASN A 174 -5.25 8.60 -22.06
N LEU A 175 -4.35 9.05 -21.19
CA LEU A 175 -3.73 10.37 -21.20
C LEU A 175 -2.55 10.44 -22.19
N GLY A 176 -2.10 9.29 -22.70
CA GLY A 176 -0.93 9.17 -23.55
C GLY A 176 0.39 9.36 -22.80
N ARG A 177 0.36 9.36 -21.46
CA ARG A 177 1.52 9.51 -20.57
C ARG A 177 1.34 8.67 -19.31
N VAL A 178 2.44 8.17 -18.75
CA VAL A 178 2.46 7.36 -17.51
C VAL A 178 3.43 8.00 -16.52
N SER A 179 3.09 8.07 -15.24
CA SER A 179 3.99 8.66 -14.25
C SER A 179 5.23 7.81 -14.00
N ILE A 180 6.39 8.44 -13.85
CA ILE A 180 7.64 7.76 -13.44
C ILE A 180 7.44 6.96 -12.15
N ASP A 181 6.66 7.47 -11.20
CA ASP A 181 6.42 6.79 -9.93
C ASP A 181 5.59 5.50 -10.10
N GLU A 182 4.64 5.50 -11.04
CA GLU A 182 3.84 4.32 -11.39
C GLU A 182 4.71 3.25 -12.06
N VAL A 183 5.53 3.64 -13.04
CA VAL A 183 6.46 2.73 -13.71
C VAL A 183 7.49 2.18 -12.72
N SER A 184 8.05 3.04 -11.86
CA SER A 184 9.04 2.65 -10.86
C SER A 184 8.47 1.68 -9.82
N SER A 185 7.25 1.94 -9.35
CA SER A 185 6.56 1.07 -8.39
C SER A 185 6.25 -0.30 -8.99
N LEU A 186 5.80 -0.34 -10.24
CA LEU A 186 5.54 -1.58 -10.97
C LEU A 186 6.84 -2.40 -11.14
N LEU A 187 7.91 -1.74 -11.57
CA LEU A 187 9.19 -2.39 -11.80
C LEU A 187 9.77 -2.95 -10.50
N TYR A 188 9.66 -2.16 -9.42
CA TYR A 188 10.09 -2.58 -8.09
C TYR A 188 9.28 -3.78 -7.57
N LEU A 189 7.95 -3.78 -7.74
CA LEU A 189 7.09 -4.90 -7.38
C LEU A 189 7.53 -6.18 -8.12
N VAL A 190 7.89 -6.07 -9.39
CA VAL A 190 8.35 -7.21 -10.17
C VAL A 190 9.73 -7.69 -9.74
N VAL A 191 10.67 -6.79 -9.46
CA VAL A 191 11.98 -7.13 -8.88
C VAL A 191 11.82 -7.87 -7.55
N LEU A 192 10.96 -7.37 -6.65
CA LEU A 192 10.65 -8.04 -5.38
C LEU A 192 10.07 -9.44 -5.58
N ARG A 193 9.21 -9.62 -6.59
CA ARG A 193 8.55 -10.91 -6.87
C ARG A 193 9.46 -11.91 -7.58
N MET A 194 10.43 -11.42 -8.35
CA MET A 194 11.43 -12.22 -9.06
C MET A 194 12.60 -12.65 -8.14
N GLY A 195 12.74 -12.13 -6.92
CA GLY A 195 13.74 -12.60 -5.95
C GLY A 195 15.20 -12.47 -6.43
N GLU A 196 16.04 -13.48 -6.17
CA GLU A 196 17.51 -13.55 -6.46
C GLU A 196 17.90 -13.42 -7.95
N TYR A 197 16.95 -13.22 -8.86
CA TYR A 197 17.19 -13.07 -10.30
C TYR A 197 17.48 -11.63 -10.75
N CYS A 198 17.33 -10.64 -9.86
CA CYS A 198 17.55 -9.21 -10.13
C CYS A 198 18.68 -8.64 -9.27
N ASP A 199 19.89 -9.16 -9.40
CA ASP A 199 21.00 -8.87 -8.46
C ASP A 199 21.71 -7.51 -8.64
N ASN A 200 21.29 -6.65 -9.59
CA ASN A 200 22.15 -5.53 -10.02
C ASN A 200 21.56 -4.11 -9.93
N MET A 201 20.31 -3.90 -9.48
CA MET A 201 19.80 -2.54 -9.27
C MET A 201 18.99 -2.41 -7.99
N THR A 202 19.43 -1.49 -7.14
CA THR A 202 18.66 -0.93 -6.03
C THR A 202 17.46 -0.13 -6.56
N LEU A 203 16.43 0.07 -5.72
CA LEU A 203 15.28 0.92 -6.05
C LEU A 203 15.71 2.32 -6.53
N GLU A 204 16.76 2.88 -5.93
CA GLU A 204 17.30 4.18 -6.32
C GLU A 204 17.90 4.20 -7.73
N GLU A 205 18.50 3.09 -8.16
CA GLU A 205 19.08 2.94 -9.50
C GLU A 205 18.00 2.73 -10.55
N ILE A 206 16.95 1.98 -10.22
CA ILE A 206 15.75 1.83 -11.05
C ILE A 206 15.10 3.19 -11.29
N VAL A 207 14.85 3.95 -10.23
CA VAL A 207 14.24 5.27 -10.32
C VAL A 207 15.13 6.22 -11.12
N ARG A 208 16.46 6.20 -10.90
CA ARG A 208 17.41 7.00 -11.70
C ARG A 208 17.40 6.60 -13.18
N TYR A 209 17.31 5.31 -13.47
CA TYR A 209 17.25 4.81 -14.85
C TYR A 209 15.97 5.28 -15.55
N ILE A 210 14.81 5.12 -14.92
CA ILE A 210 13.52 5.55 -15.49
C ILE A 210 13.52 7.08 -15.68
N LYS A 211 14.02 7.84 -14.69
CA LYS A 211 14.18 9.30 -14.81
C LYS A 211 15.11 9.72 -15.94
N SER A 212 16.08 8.91 -16.32
CA SER A 212 16.96 9.22 -17.47
C SER A 212 16.26 9.15 -18.82
N GLN A 213 15.07 8.52 -18.89
CA GLN A 213 14.27 8.41 -20.10
C GLN A 213 13.25 9.54 -20.26
N ASP A 214 12.97 10.29 -19.20
CA ASP A 214 12.14 11.49 -19.20
C ASP A 214 12.94 12.65 -19.83
N LYS A 215 12.67 12.96 -21.10
CA LYS A 215 13.45 13.95 -21.88
C LYS A 215 13.01 15.37 -21.61
N ASP A 216 11.73 15.58 -21.30
CA ASP A 216 11.18 16.90 -21.01
C ASP A 216 11.21 17.24 -19.49
N ASN A 217 11.59 16.26 -18.66
CA ASN A 217 11.79 16.35 -17.21
C ASN A 217 10.51 16.85 -16.52
N ASP A 218 9.35 16.38 -16.99
CA ASP A 218 8.03 16.71 -16.47
C ASP A 218 7.51 15.69 -15.42
N GLY A 219 8.26 14.61 -15.19
CA GLY A 219 7.90 13.54 -14.26
C GLY A 219 6.96 12.48 -14.85
N MET A 220 6.68 12.55 -16.15
CA MET A 220 5.84 11.64 -16.91
C MET A 220 6.63 11.05 -18.08
N LEU A 221 6.25 9.85 -18.51
CA LEU A 221 6.81 9.21 -19.69
C LEU A 221 5.75 9.17 -20.80
N THR A 222 6.07 9.75 -21.94
CA THR A 222 5.33 9.54 -23.18
C THR A 222 5.52 8.11 -23.69
N LYS A 223 4.67 7.67 -24.62
CA LYS A 223 4.80 6.34 -25.23
C LYS A 223 6.20 6.09 -25.80
N ASP A 224 6.79 7.08 -26.47
CA ASP A 224 8.11 6.93 -27.11
C ASP A 224 9.25 6.80 -26.07
N GLU A 225 9.16 7.52 -24.95
CA GLU A 225 10.11 7.43 -23.84
C GLU A 225 9.94 6.15 -23.04
N PHE A 226 8.70 5.68 -22.92
CA PHE A 226 8.42 4.39 -22.30
C PHE A 226 8.98 3.23 -23.14
N LEU A 227 8.79 3.28 -24.46
CA LEU A 227 9.31 2.26 -25.38
C LEU A 227 10.84 2.25 -25.48
N SER A 228 11.53 3.34 -25.09
CA SER A 228 12.99 3.36 -25.00
C SER A 228 13.56 2.70 -23.74
N LEU A 229 12.71 2.28 -22.81
CA LEU A 229 13.13 1.51 -21.64
C LEU A 229 13.61 0.11 -22.05
N GLU A 230 14.92 -0.11 -22.00
CA GLU A 230 15.51 -1.44 -22.08
C GLU A 230 15.33 -2.19 -20.75
N LEU A 231 14.17 -2.83 -20.57
CA LEU A 231 13.87 -3.62 -19.36
C LEU A 231 14.83 -4.80 -19.15
N SER A 232 15.48 -5.27 -20.21
CA SER A 232 16.56 -6.26 -20.14
C SER A 232 17.74 -5.82 -19.28
N ARG A 233 18.02 -4.51 -19.18
CA ARG A 233 19.09 -3.97 -18.32
C ARG A 233 18.77 -4.06 -16.84
N VAL A 234 17.49 -4.10 -16.50
CA VAL A 234 17.02 -4.14 -15.11
C VAL A 234 17.08 -5.58 -14.58
N CYS A 235 16.82 -6.56 -15.44
CA CYS A 235 16.85 -7.99 -15.11
C CYS A 235 18.02 -8.69 -15.80
N SER A 236 19.26 -8.37 -15.39
CA SER A 236 20.48 -8.86 -16.06
C SER A 236 20.81 -10.35 -15.84
N ARG A 237 20.01 -11.10 -15.06
CA ARG A 237 20.31 -12.51 -14.67
C ARG A 237 19.28 -13.54 -15.14
N ILE A 238 18.57 -13.26 -16.23
CA ILE A 238 17.82 -14.29 -16.98
C ILE A 238 18.74 -14.95 -18.03
N GLU A 239 20.00 -15.19 -17.67
CA GLU A 239 20.93 -16.06 -18.40
C GLU A 239 21.36 -17.17 -17.43
N GLY A 240 20.62 -18.27 -17.49
CA GLY A 240 20.77 -19.48 -16.69
C GLY A 240 19.65 -20.44 -17.06
#